data_AF-A0A7I4Z4G5-F1
#
_entry.id   AF-A0A7I4Z4G5-F1
#
_cell.length_a   1.000
_cell.length_b   1.000
_cell.length_c   1.000
_cell.angle_alpha   90.00
_cell.angle_beta   90.00
_cell.angle_gamma   90.00
#
_symmetry.space_group_name_H-M   'P 1'
#
loop_
_entity.id
_entity.type
_entity.pdbx_description
1 polymer ?
#
loop_
_entity_poly.entity_id
_entity_poly.type
_entity_poly.pdbx_seq_one_letter_code
_entity_poly.pdbx_strand_id
1 'polypeptide(L)'
;MMNGRAVRSVLIRGNRGENGSVEHVPRSVQFDESSEEYRCLCNCFHVKIGAYLIGAVHIFMILFFLIHSLLVYFQHDGRLQDARGVKENYVFASFLAEMIGLGLGAFVVFLLFIGLSRNQALLLVPHIVMQVIAIICFALVLVSGLIAITTDSAVFYRLINAAPFMEHPVHNTVALDAGTMVRIYSILIVYLISLFLEVWFVIVIYNCNRYLDERSTYMKYCLAFSTPMKTLSTR
;
A
#
# COMPACT_ATOMS: atom_id res chain seq x y z
N MET A 1 34.13 47.08 -6.29
CA MET A 1 34.40 45.64 -6.12
C MET A 1 33.34 45.06 -5.19
N MET A 2 32.30 44.41 -5.72
CA MET A 2 31.30 43.72 -4.88
C MET A 2 31.90 42.38 -4.43
N ASN A 3 32.13 42.24 -3.12
CA ASN A 3 32.51 40.97 -2.51
C ASN A 3 31.35 39.98 -2.69
N GLY A 4 31.45 39.12 -3.70
CA GLY A 4 30.54 38.00 -3.91
C GLY A 4 30.71 36.96 -2.81
N ARG A 5 30.06 37.17 -1.66
CA ARG A 5 29.78 36.08 -0.74
C ARG A 5 28.90 35.08 -1.50
N ALA A 6 29.48 33.94 -1.86
CA ALA A 6 28.74 32.80 -2.38
C ALA A 6 27.67 32.43 -1.35
N VAL A 7 26.43 32.84 -1.60
CA VAL A 7 25.28 32.42 -0.81
C VAL A 7 25.12 30.93 -1.10
N ARG A 8 25.60 30.09 -0.17
CA ARG A 8 25.41 28.64 -0.25
C ARG A 8 23.91 28.39 -0.32
N SER A 9 23.49 27.77 -1.42
CA SER A 9 22.12 27.30 -1.53
C SER A 9 21.87 26.23 -0.49
N VAL A 10 20.69 26.27 0.14
CA VAL A 10 20.27 25.28 1.13
C VAL A 10 19.24 24.39 0.47
N LEU A 11 19.45 23.07 0.53
CA LEU A 11 18.44 22.11 0.08
C LEU A 11 17.19 22.29 0.94
N ILE A 12 16.00 22.23 0.35
CA ILE A 12 14.71 22.39 1.08
C ILE A 12 14.64 21.52 2.34
N ARG A 13 15.18 20.31 2.25
CA ARG A 13 15.23 19.37 3.38
C ARG A 13 16.02 19.92 4.57
N GLY A 14 17.10 20.68 4.34
CA GLY A 14 17.91 21.30 5.39
C GLY A 14 17.24 22.50 6.08
N ASN A 15 16.18 23.06 5.49
CA ASN A 15 15.49 24.24 6.01
C ASN A 15 14.40 23.92 7.05
N ARG A 16 13.99 22.64 7.18
CA ARG A 16 12.94 22.20 8.13
C ARG A 16 13.40 22.18 9.60
N GLY A 17 14.71 22.27 9.87
CA GLY A 17 15.27 22.20 11.23
C GLY A 17 15.56 23.55 11.90
N GLU A 18 15.58 24.65 11.17
CA GLU A 18 15.89 25.99 11.73
C GLU A 18 14.60 26.72 12.12
N ASN A 19 13.97 26.26 13.21
CA ASN A 19 13.01 27.10 13.95
C ASN A 19 13.78 28.23 14.63
N GLY A 20 13.79 29.42 14.00
CA GLY A 20 14.05 30.68 14.69
C GLY A 20 15.41 31.32 14.40
N SER A 21 15.50 32.08 13.30
CA SER A 21 16.15 33.39 13.32
C SER A 21 15.66 34.22 12.11
N VAL A 22 15.13 35.41 12.41
CA VAL A 22 14.32 36.24 11.49
C VAL A 22 15.18 37.24 10.68
N GLU A 23 16.50 37.06 10.58
CA GLU A 23 17.39 38.13 10.06
C GLU A 23 18.40 37.76 8.96
N HIS A 24 18.15 36.73 8.15
CA HIS A 24 19.05 36.43 7.03
C HIS A 24 18.40 36.56 5.66
N VAL A 25 19.06 37.38 4.83
CA VAL A 25 18.98 37.50 3.37
C VAL A 25 18.48 36.19 2.75
N PRO A 26 17.49 36.21 1.83
CA PRO A 26 16.91 34.98 1.28
C PRO A 26 18.02 34.10 0.70
N ARG A 27 18.33 33.00 1.39
CA ARG A 27 19.25 31.99 0.88
C ARG A 27 18.58 31.32 -0.31
N SER A 28 19.34 31.03 -1.36
CA SER A 28 18.83 30.31 -2.53
C SER A 28 18.42 28.90 -2.10
N VAL A 29 17.12 28.65 -1.98
CA VAL A 29 16.61 27.31 -1.71
C VAL A 29 16.66 26.51 -3.01
N GLN A 30 17.31 25.35 -3.01
CA GLN A 30 17.42 24.48 -4.19
C GLN A 30 16.64 23.17 -3.96
N PHE A 31 15.97 22.71 -5.01
CA PHE A 31 15.31 21.40 -5.09
C PHE A 31 16.03 20.56 -6.15
N ASP A 32 16.70 19.50 -5.71
CA ASP A 32 17.34 18.55 -6.62
C ASP A 32 16.37 17.42 -6.95
N GLU A 33 15.73 17.52 -8.12
CA GLU A 33 14.80 16.51 -8.63
C GLU A 33 15.50 15.19 -9.02
N SER A 34 16.83 15.21 -9.22
CA SER A 34 17.61 14.05 -9.68
C SER A 34 18.17 13.18 -8.56
N SER A 35 18.00 13.62 -7.31
CA SER A 35 18.47 12.95 -6.09
C SER A 35 18.12 11.46 -6.08
N GLU A 36 19.06 10.63 -5.65
CA GLU A 36 18.87 9.18 -5.52
C GLU A 36 17.71 8.81 -4.58
N GLU A 37 17.39 9.68 -3.62
CA GLU A 37 16.28 9.50 -2.68
C GLU A 37 14.89 9.56 -3.36
N TYR A 38 14.83 10.09 -4.60
CA TYR A 38 13.62 10.11 -5.44
C TYR A 38 13.64 9.05 -6.52
N ARG A 39 14.46 8.01 -6.34
CA ARG A 39 14.51 6.87 -7.25
C ARG A 39 14.08 5.57 -6.56
N CYS A 40 13.54 4.66 -7.36
CA CYS A 40 13.10 3.33 -6.95
C CYS A 40 13.58 2.29 -7.97
N LEU A 41 13.42 0.99 -7.67
CA LEU A 41 13.87 -0.13 -8.52
C LEU A 41 15.36 0.01 -8.87
N CYS A 42 16.24 -0.11 -7.88
CA CYS A 42 17.70 -0.01 -8.06
C CYS A 42 18.16 1.31 -8.73
N ASN A 43 17.53 2.43 -8.37
CA ASN A 43 17.76 3.76 -8.94
C ASN A 43 17.42 3.91 -10.45
N CYS A 44 16.68 2.97 -11.04
CA CYS A 44 16.31 3.01 -12.46
C CYS A 44 15.12 3.94 -12.76
N PHE A 45 14.17 4.09 -11.84
CA PHE A 45 12.95 4.87 -12.08
C PHE A 45 12.77 5.97 -11.06
N HIS A 46 12.18 7.09 -11.49
CA HIS A 46 11.73 8.14 -10.58
C HIS A 46 10.53 7.65 -9.75
N VAL A 47 10.48 8.00 -8.46
CA VAL A 47 9.46 7.52 -7.50
C VAL A 47 8.03 7.78 -7.97
N LYS A 48 7.79 8.83 -8.75
CA LYS A 48 6.47 9.10 -9.35
C LYS A 48 6.05 8.02 -10.36
N ILE A 49 6.97 7.59 -11.23
CA ILE A 49 6.71 6.51 -12.20
C ILE A 49 6.54 5.19 -11.46
N GLY A 50 7.39 4.93 -10.46
CA GLY A 50 7.26 3.78 -9.58
C GLY A 50 5.89 3.72 -8.90
N ALA A 51 5.39 4.84 -8.38
CA ALA A 51 4.08 4.90 -7.74
C ALA A 51 2.92 4.61 -8.71
N TYR A 52 2.99 5.04 -9.97
CA TYR A 52 2.00 4.66 -10.99
C TYR A 52 2.04 3.16 -11.30
N LEU A 53 3.24 2.58 -11.44
CA LEU A 53 3.42 1.15 -11.65
C LEU A 53 2.83 0.34 -10.50
N ILE A 54 3.11 0.74 -9.25
CA ILE A 54 2.57 0.10 -8.05
C ILE A 54 1.04 0.18 -8.04
N GLY A 55 0.46 1.34 -8.35
CA GLY A 55 -0.99 1.49 -8.47
C GLY A 55 -1.59 0.52 -9.49
N ALA A 56 -0.94 0.33 -10.64
CA ALA A 56 -1.37 -0.65 -11.65
C ALA A 56 -1.26 -2.09 -11.14
N VAL A 57 -0.15 -2.45 -10.48
CA VAL A 57 0.03 -3.78 -9.88
C VAL A 57 -1.02 -4.04 -8.79
N HIS A 58 -1.36 -3.06 -7.97
CA HIS A 58 -2.45 -3.17 -6.99
C HIS A 58 -3.81 -3.47 -7.64
N ILE A 59 -4.12 -2.86 -8.78
CA ILE A 59 -5.35 -3.19 -9.52
C ILE A 59 -5.37 -4.68 -9.89
N PHE A 60 -4.26 -5.21 -10.41
CA PHE A 60 -4.17 -6.64 -10.74
C PHE A 60 -4.29 -7.54 -9.52
N MET A 61 -3.67 -7.17 -8.40
CA MET A 61 -3.80 -7.90 -7.13
C MET A 61 -5.25 -7.92 -6.63
N ILE A 62 -5.93 -6.76 -6.65
CA ILE A 62 -7.34 -6.64 -6.26
C ILE A 62 -8.22 -7.54 -7.15
N LEU A 63 -8.00 -7.52 -8.46
CA LEU A 63 -8.75 -8.38 -9.39
C LEU A 63 -8.48 -9.87 -9.13
N PHE A 64 -7.23 -10.25 -8.87
CA PHE A 64 -6.87 -11.62 -8.55
C PHE A 64 -7.58 -12.12 -7.29
N PHE A 65 -7.52 -11.37 -6.19
CA PHE A 65 -8.19 -11.73 -4.94
C PHE A 65 -9.71 -11.73 -5.08
N LEU A 66 -10.28 -10.78 -5.82
CA LEU A 66 -11.71 -10.76 -6.14
C LEU A 66 -12.14 -12.04 -6.86
N ILE A 67 -11.42 -12.44 -7.91
CA ILE A 67 -11.72 -13.67 -8.66
C ILE A 67 -11.58 -14.90 -7.77
N HIS A 68 -10.51 -14.98 -6.98
CA HIS A 68 -10.30 -16.10 -6.05
C HIS A 68 -11.46 -16.21 -5.05
N SER A 69 -11.82 -15.10 -4.41
CA SER A 69 -12.90 -15.02 -3.43
C SER A 69 -14.25 -15.43 -4.02
N LEU A 70 -14.55 -14.96 -5.24
CA LEU A 70 -15.75 -15.38 -5.98
C LEU A 70 -15.74 -16.89 -6.29
N LEU A 71 -14.59 -17.45 -6.70
CA LEU A 71 -14.48 -18.88 -6.98
C LEU A 71 -14.70 -19.72 -5.72
N VAL A 72 -14.13 -19.32 -4.57
CA VAL A 72 -14.34 -20.00 -3.29
C VAL A 72 -15.82 -19.93 -2.89
N TYR A 73 -16.44 -18.76 -3.04
CA TYR A 73 -17.85 -18.56 -2.72
C TYR A 73 -18.77 -19.42 -3.61
N PHE A 74 -18.56 -19.44 -4.94
CA PHE A 74 -19.40 -20.22 -5.86
C PHE A 74 -19.19 -21.74 -5.75
N GLN A 75 -18.00 -22.19 -5.34
CA GLN A 75 -17.71 -23.61 -5.13
C GLN A 75 -18.22 -24.12 -3.78
N HIS A 76 -18.64 -23.22 -2.88
CA HIS A 76 -19.19 -23.60 -1.60
C HIS A 76 -20.64 -24.08 -1.73
N ASP A 77 -20.87 -25.38 -1.54
CA ASP A 77 -22.21 -25.97 -1.50
C ASP A 77 -22.79 -25.92 -0.07
N GLY A 78 -23.42 -24.80 0.26
CA GLY A 78 -24.02 -24.56 1.59
C GLY A 78 -25.13 -25.56 1.95
N ARG A 79 -25.84 -26.14 0.96
CA ARG A 79 -26.94 -27.10 1.23
C ARG A 79 -26.41 -28.43 1.76
N LEU A 80 -25.22 -28.84 1.33
CA LEU A 80 -24.57 -30.06 1.78
C LEU A 80 -24.00 -29.94 3.21
N GLN A 81 -23.57 -28.74 3.60
CA GLN A 81 -23.08 -28.47 4.96
C GLN A 81 -24.22 -28.29 5.98
N ASP A 82 -25.32 -27.61 5.60
CA ASP A 82 -26.53 -27.50 6.42
C ASP A 82 -27.09 -28.89 6.76
N ALA A 83 -27.11 -29.80 5.78
CA ALA A 83 -27.54 -31.19 5.96
C ALA A 83 -26.66 -32.00 6.93
N ARG A 84 -25.42 -31.55 7.20
CA ARG A 84 -24.47 -32.18 8.14
C ARG A 84 -24.42 -31.49 9.51
N GLY A 85 -25.25 -30.47 9.73
CA GLY A 85 -25.38 -29.78 11.02
C GLY A 85 -24.35 -28.67 11.29
N VAL A 86 -23.58 -28.26 10.27
CA VAL A 86 -22.69 -27.08 10.39
C VAL A 86 -23.54 -25.83 10.19
N LYS A 87 -23.94 -25.17 11.30
CA LYS A 87 -24.86 -24.03 11.30
C LYS A 87 -24.24 -22.69 10.86
N GLU A 88 -22.92 -22.60 10.73
CA GLU A 88 -22.23 -21.33 10.49
C GLU A 88 -21.72 -21.22 9.05
N ASN A 89 -22.29 -20.28 8.28
CA ASN A 89 -21.81 -19.89 6.95
C ASN A 89 -20.52 -19.05 7.05
N TYR A 90 -19.43 -19.67 7.51
CA TYR A 90 -18.12 -19.03 7.66
C TYR A 90 -17.61 -18.46 6.33
N VAL A 91 -17.93 -19.10 5.21
CA VAL A 91 -17.54 -18.65 3.87
C VAL A 91 -18.18 -17.31 3.50
N PHE A 92 -19.45 -17.06 3.89
CA PHE A 92 -20.12 -15.80 3.61
C PHE A 92 -19.52 -14.64 4.40
N ALA A 93 -19.22 -14.85 5.69
CA ALA A 93 -18.60 -13.83 6.53
C ALA A 93 -17.20 -13.44 6.02
N SER A 94 -16.38 -14.43 5.68
CA SER A 94 -15.05 -14.21 5.11
C SER A 94 -15.12 -13.53 3.74
N PHE A 95 -16.04 -13.96 2.87
CA PHE A 95 -16.29 -13.31 1.58
C PHE A 95 -16.69 -11.84 1.74
N LEU A 96 -17.63 -11.54 2.63
CA LEU A 96 -18.08 -10.16 2.88
C LEU A 96 -16.95 -9.28 3.40
N ALA A 97 -16.15 -9.79 4.35
CA ALA A 97 -15.00 -9.06 4.88
C ALA A 97 -13.96 -8.75 3.78
N GLU A 98 -13.70 -9.71 2.90
CA GLU A 98 -12.80 -9.52 1.76
C GLU A 98 -13.36 -8.51 0.75
N MET A 99 -14.65 -8.54 0.42
CA MET A 99 -15.28 -7.55 -0.47
C MET A 99 -15.16 -6.12 0.08
N ILE A 100 -15.34 -5.94 1.39
CA ILE A 100 -15.14 -4.64 2.05
C ILE A 100 -13.67 -4.21 1.94
N GLY A 101 -12.74 -5.11 2.24
CA GLY A 101 -11.30 -4.85 2.14
C GLY A 101 -10.85 -4.47 0.73
N LEU A 102 -11.29 -5.22 -0.29
CA LEU A 102 -11.00 -4.95 -1.69
C LEU A 102 -11.65 -3.66 -2.17
N GLY A 103 -12.87 -3.36 -1.74
CA GLY A 103 -13.56 -2.10 -2.05
C GLY A 103 -12.82 -0.88 -1.50
N LEU A 104 -12.41 -0.93 -0.23
CA LEU A 104 -11.59 0.12 0.39
C LEU A 104 -10.23 0.23 -0.31
N GLY A 105 -9.60 -0.91 -0.64
CA GLY A 105 -8.36 -0.98 -1.40
C GLY A 105 -8.46 -0.29 -2.77
N ALA A 106 -9.50 -0.59 -3.53
CA ALA A 106 -9.76 0.03 -4.82
C ALA A 106 -9.96 1.55 -4.71
N PHE A 107 -10.70 1.99 -3.68
CA PHE A 107 -10.92 3.41 -3.42
C PHE A 107 -9.62 4.16 -3.11
N VAL A 108 -8.74 3.62 -2.26
CA VAL A 108 -7.47 4.29 -1.96
C VAL A 108 -6.49 4.25 -3.13
N VAL A 109 -6.52 3.21 -3.96
CA VAL A 109 -5.75 3.17 -5.21
C VAL A 109 -6.25 4.22 -6.20
N PHE A 110 -7.56 4.46 -6.27
CA PHE A 110 -8.12 5.56 -7.04
C PHE A 110 -7.64 6.93 -6.54
N LEU A 111 -7.64 7.14 -5.22
CA LEU A 111 -7.08 8.36 -4.62
C LEU A 111 -5.58 8.52 -4.90
N LEU A 112 -4.81 7.43 -4.90
CA LEU A 112 -3.40 7.42 -5.28
C LEU A 112 -3.23 7.98 -6.71
N PHE A 113 -3.99 7.49 -7.69
CA PHE A 113 -3.89 7.99 -9.07
C PHE A 113 -4.27 9.47 -9.18
N ILE A 114 -5.30 9.93 -8.48
CA ILE A 114 -5.66 11.35 -8.43
C ILE A 114 -4.52 12.16 -7.80
N GLY A 115 -3.98 11.71 -6.67
CA GLY A 115 -2.88 12.36 -5.97
C GLY A 115 -1.63 12.51 -6.82
N LEU A 116 -1.25 11.46 -7.55
CA LEU A 116 -0.12 11.49 -8.48
C LEU A 116 -0.37 12.44 -9.66
N SER A 117 -1.59 12.43 -10.21
CA SER A 117 -1.96 13.26 -11.37
C SER A 117 -2.07 14.74 -11.01
N ARG A 118 -2.55 15.04 -9.81
CA ARG A 118 -2.70 16.41 -9.28
C ARG A 118 -1.45 16.89 -8.52
N ASN A 119 -0.41 16.06 -8.39
CA ASN A 119 0.78 16.32 -7.57
C ASN A 119 0.43 16.69 -6.11
N GLN A 120 -0.59 16.06 -5.53
CA GLN A 120 -1.06 16.32 -4.17
C GLN A 120 -0.62 15.20 -3.23
N ALA A 121 0.39 15.47 -2.39
CA ALA A 121 0.94 14.50 -1.44
C ALA A 121 -0.13 13.95 -0.47
N LEU A 122 -1.03 14.81 0.01
CA LEU A 122 -2.03 14.42 1.02
C LEU A 122 -2.96 13.29 0.58
N LEU A 123 -3.21 13.16 -0.73
CA LEU A 123 -4.04 12.07 -1.30
C LEU A 123 -3.33 10.71 -1.33
N LEU A 124 -2.00 10.66 -1.11
CA LEU A 124 -1.24 9.41 -1.00
C LEU A 124 -1.30 8.82 0.42
N VAL A 125 -1.58 9.63 1.44
CA VAL A 125 -1.59 9.20 2.85
C VAL A 125 -2.59 8.07 3.11
N PRO A 126 -3.85 8.12 2.60
CA PRO A 126 -4.79 7.02 2.78
C PRO A 126 -4.30 5.70 2.19
N HIS A 127 -3.59 5.74 1.06
CA HIS A 127 -3.00 4.56 0.45
C HIS A 127 -1.91 3.96 1.35
N ILE A 128 -0.99 4.78 1.86
CA ILE A 128 0.06 4.33 2.82
C ILE A 128 -0.56 3.68 4.06
N VAL A 129 -1.60 4.28 4.64
CA VAL A 129 -2.28 3.75 5.83
C VAL A 129 -2.92 2.39 5.53
N MET A 130 -3.66 2.27 4.43
CA MET A 130 -4.26 1.00 4.02
C MET A 130 -3.21 -0.08 3.77
N GLN A 131 -2.05 0.31 3.27
CA GLN A 131 -0.95 -0.60 3.00
C GLN A 131 -0.34 -1.18 4.28
N VAL A 132 -0.17 -0.36 5.32
CA VAL A 132 0.25 -0.83 6.64
C VAL A 132 -0.77 -1.81 7.23
N ILE A 133 -2.07 -1.50 7.09
CA ILE A 133 -3.14 -2.41 7.52
C ILE A 133 -3.06 -3.74 6.74
N ALA A 134 -2.86 -3.68 5.42
CA ALA A 134 -2.73 -4.87 4.57
C ALA A 134 -1.53 -5.75 4.98
N ILE A 135 -0.37 -5.15 5.28
CA ILE A 135 0.82 -5.86 5.78
C ILE A 135 0.49 -6.64 7.05
N ILE A 136 -0.20 -6.00 8.01
CA ILE A 136 -0.61 -6.65 9.26
C ILE A 136 -1.57 -7.81 8.97
N CYS A 137 -2.58 -7.59 8.12
CA CYS A 137 -3.53 -8.63 7.74
C CYS A 137 -2.86 -9.83 7.05
N PHE A 138 -1.95 -9.59 6.09
CA PHE A 138 -1.21 -10.67 5.43
C PHE A 138 -0.35 -11.46 6.41
N ALA A 139 0.34 -10.78 7.34
CA ALA A 139 1.11 -11.46 8.37
C ALA A 139 0.22 -12.35 9.27
N LEU A 140 -0.95 -11.83 9.69
CA LEU A 140 -1.90 -12.60 10.50
C LEU A 140 -2.48 -13.81 9.76
N VAL A 141 -2.82 -13.66 8.47
CA VAL A 141 -3.31 -14.77 7.64
C VAL A 141 -2.23 -15.82 7.44
N LEU A 142 -0.97 -15.44 7.25
CA LEU A 142 0.15 -16.38 7.13
C LEU A 142 0.43 -17.14 8.43
N VAL A 143 0.40 -16.46 9.58
CA VAL A 143 0.52 -17.12 10.89
C VAL A 143 -0.64 -18.10 11.10
N SER A 144 -1.86 -17.70 10.74
CA SER A 144 -3.04 -18.57 10.79
C SER A 144 -2.88 -19.78 9.86
N GLY A 145 -2.32 -19.57 8.66
CA GLY A 145 -1.92 -20.59 7.70
C GLY A 145 -0.99 -21.63 8.28
N LEU A 146 0.09 -21.17 8.93
CA LEU A 146 1.08 -22.05 9.55
C LEU A 146 0.45 -22.88 10.68
N ILE A 147 -0.38 -22.27 11.51
CA ILE A 147 -1.07 -22.99 12.59
C ILE A 147 -2.05 -24.01 12.00
N ALA A 148 -2.81 -23.65 10.96
CA ALA A 148 -3.73 -24.57 10.30
C ALA A 148 -3.03 -25.82 9.78
N ILE A 149 -1.90 -25.65 9.07
CA ILE A 149 -1.13 -26.76 8.49
C ILE A 149 -0.47 -27.64 9.55
N THR A 150 -0.04 -27.06 10.68
CA THR A 150 0.67 -27.81 11.73
C THR A 150 -0.27 -28.52 12.69
N THR A 151 -1.52 -28.07 12.82
CA THR A 151 -2.49 -28.59 13.79
C THR A 151 -3.72 -29.25 13.17
N ASP A 152 -3.83 -29.22 11.84
CA ASP A 152 -5.00 -29.64 11.05
C ASP A 152 -6.32 -29.03 11.54
N SER A 153 -6.26 -27.86 12.20
CA SER A 153 -7.39 -27.25 12.89
C SER A 153 -8.36 -26.58 11.93
N ALA A 154 -9.62 -27.02 11.96
CA ALA A 154 -10.71 -26.51 11.15
C ALA A 154 -10.92 -24.99 11.36
N VAL A 155 -10.76 -24.51 12.59
CA VAL A 155 -10.95 -23.10 12.94
C VAL A 155 -10.01 -22.18 12.17
N PHE A 156 -8.73 -22.55 12.06
CA PHE A 156 -7.76 -21.76 11.32
C PHE A 156 -7.95 -21.87 9.81
N TYR A 157 -8.37 -23.04 9.30
CA TYR A 157 -8.75 -23.17 7.89
C TYR A 157 -9.98 -22.31 7.52
N ARG A 158 -10.97 -22.17 8.41
CA ARG A 158 -12.10 -21.25 8.22
C ARG A 158 -11.65 -19.79 8.17
N LEU A 159 -10.70 -19.41 9.02
CA LEU A 159 -10.17 -18.05 9.09
C LEU A 159 -9.40 -17.67 7.82
N ILE A 160 -8.65 -18.60 7.24
CA ILE A 160 -7.92 -18.37 5.98
C ILE A 160 -8.89 -18.33 4.79
N ASN A 161 -9.94 -19.16 4.81
CA ASN A 161 -10.95 -19.26 3.75
C ASN A 161 -10.36 -19.49 2.34
N ALA A 162 -9.25 -20.20 2.25
CA ALA A 162 -8.49 -20.45 1.01
C ALA A 162 -9.20 -21.37 0.01
N ALA A 163 -10.02 -22.30 0.51
CA ALA A 163 -10.75 -23.26 -0.29
C ALA A 163 -11.92 -23.84 0.53
N PRO A 164 -13.01 -24.31 -0.10
CA PRO A 164 -14.02 -25.09 0.60
C PRO A 164 -13.44 -26.44 1.02
N PHE A 165 -13.69 -26.85 2.27
CA PHE A 165 -13.27 -28.14 2.81
C PHE A 165 -14.39 -28.78 3.64
N MET A 166 -14.25 -30.08 3.90
CA MET A 166 -15.21 -30.86 4.66
C MET A 166 -14.66 -31.11 6.06
N GLU A 167 -15.38 -30.64 7.06
CA GLU A 167 -15.01 -30.81 8.47
C GLU A 167 -15.47 -32.15 9.01
N HIS A 168 -14.73 -32.67 9.99
CA HIS A 168 -15.14 -33.86 10.70
C HIS A 168 -16.34 -33.53 11.62
N PRO A 169 -17.42 -34.34 11.64
CA PRO A 169 -18.66 -34.01 12.38
C PRO A 169 -18.52 -33.99 13.91
N VAL A 170 -17.37 -34.43 14.46
CA VAL A 170 -17.14 -34.63 15.91
C VAL A 170 -15.85 -33.97 16.40
N HIS A 171 -14.90 -33.68 15.49
CA HIS A 171 -13.59 -33.15 15.84
C HIS A 171 -13.32 -31.87 15.05
N ASN A 172 -12.63 -30.91 15.67
CA ASN A 172 -12.23 -29.65 15.02
C ASN A 172 -11.04 -29.85 14.08
N THR A 173 -10.94 -31.00 13.42
CA THR A 173 -9.87 -31.35 12.49
C THR A 173 -10.44 -31.56 11.10
N VAL A 174 -9.60 -31.32 10.08
CA VAL A 174 -9.98 -31.40 8.67
C VAL A 174 -9.14 -32.44 7.96
N ALA A 175 -9.79 -33.34 7.22
CA ALA A 175 -9.11 -34.20 6.25
C ALA A 175 -9.20 -33.53 4.87
N LEU A 176 -8.07 -33.01 4.38
CA LEU A 176 -8.01 -32.31 3.09
C LEU A 176 -7.67 -33.29 1.97
N ASP A 177 -8.42 -33.22 0.87
CA ASP A 177 -8.02 -33.88 -0.38
C ASP A 177 -6.79 -33.18 -0.98
N ALA A 178 -6.01 -33.92 -1.78
CA ALA A 178 -4.80 -33.42 -2.42
C ALA A 178 -5.08 -32.16 -3.26
N GLY A 179 -6.21 -32.11 -3.96
CA GLY A 179 -6.62 -30.92 -4.72
C GLY A 179 -6.85 -29.68 -3.84
N THR A 180 -7.47 -29.85 -2.67
CA THR A 180 -7.72 -28.76 -1.72
C THR A 180 -6.42 -28.30 -1.06
N MET A 181 -5.53 -29.23 -0.70
CA MET A 181 -4.21 -28.90 -0.16
C MET A 181 -3.39 -28.05 -1.12
N VAL A 182 -3.33 -28.42 -2.41
CA VAL A 182 -2.61 -27.64 -3.43
C VAL A 182 -3.14 -26.21 -3.53
N ARG A 183 -4.46 -26.02 -3.48
CA ARG A 183 -5.07 -24.68 -3.51
C ARG A 183 -4.67 -23.85 -2.29
N ILE A 184 -4.73 -24.45 -1.09
CA ILE A 184 -4.35 -23.79 0.16
C ILE A 184 -2.88 -23.38 0.14
N TYR A 185 -1.96 -24.28 -0.25
CA TYR A 185 -0.54 -23.93 -0.34
C TYR A 185 -0.28 -22.86 -1.40
N SER A 186 -0.96 -22.93 -2.55
CA SER A 186 -0.80 -21.94 -3.61
C SER A 186 -1.21 -20.54 -3.16
N ILE A 187 -2.35 -20.40 -2.46
CA ILE A 187 -2.80 -19.08 -1.98
C ILE A 187 -1.92 -18.57 -0.83
N LEU A 188 -1.42 -19.44 0.05
CA LEU A 188 -0.46 -19.04 1.09
C LEU A 188 0.85 -18.51 0.50
N ILE A 189 1.35 -19.12 -0.58
CA ILE A 189 2.52 -18.60 -1.32
C ILE A 189 2.19 -17.23 -1.91
N VAL A 190 1.00 -17.04 -2.49
CA VAL A 190 0.57 -15.74 -3.02
C VAL A 190 0.48 -14.69 -1.90
N TYR A 191 -0.04 -15.02 -0.72
CA TYR A 191 -0.04 -14.12 0.43
C TYR A 191 1.37 -13.76 0.90
N LEU A 192 2.32 -14.71 0.88
CA LEU A 192 3.72 -14.45 1.20
C LEU A 192 4.37 -13.49 0.21
N ILE A 193 4.18 -13.71 -1.09
CA ILE A 193 4.67 -12.81 -2.14
C ILE A 193 4.04 -11.42 -1.98
N SER A 194 2.74 -11.36 -1.73
CA SER A 194 2.00 -10.12 -1.51
C SER A 194 2.54 -9.35 -0.31
N LEU A 195 2.85 -10.02 0.81
CA LEU A 195 3.45 -9.39 1.98
C LEU A 195 4.78 -8.68 1.64
N PHE A 196 5.69 -9.36 0.94
CA PHE A 196 6.97 -8.77 0.54
C PHE A 196 6.78 -7.59 -0.41
N LEU A 197 5.84 -7.71 -1.36
CA LEU A 197 5.50 -6.64 -2.27
C LEU A 197 4.93 -5.42 -1.53
N GLU A 198 4.01 -5.61 -0.59
CA GLU A 198 3.40 -4.50 0.16
C GLU A 198 4.43 -3.74 1.01
N VAL A 199 5.35 -4.45 1.68
CA VAL A 199 6.45 -3.81 2.42
C VAL A 199 7.29 -2.93 1.49
N TRP A 200 7.62 -3.45 0.30
CA TRP A 200 8.38 -2.70 -0.69
C TRP A 200 7.60 -1.51 -1.25
N PHE A 201 6.32 -1.70 -1.55
CA PHE A 201 5.45 -0.66 -2.08
C PHE A 201 5.29 0.51 -1.11
N VAL A 202 5.11 0.25 0.19
CA VAL A 202 5.02 1.30 1.22
C VAL A 202 6.21 2.25 1.14
N ILE A 203 7.42 1.70 1.00
CA ILE A 203 8.66 2.50 0.94
C ILE A 203 8.63 3.43 -0.29
N VAL A 204 8.24 2.89 -1.46
CA VAL A 204 8.19 3.68 -2.70
C VAL A 204 7.12 4.76 -2.64
N ILE A 205 5.91 4.43 -2.16
CA ILE A 205 4.81 5.39 -2.05
C ILE A 205 5.12 6.46 -1.00
N TYR A 206 5.75 6.09 0.12
CA TYR A 206 6.22 7.04 1.13
C TYR A 206 7.26 8.03 0.54
N ASN A 207 8.26 7.52 -0.19
CA ASN A 207 9.24 8.38 -0.85
C ASN A 207 8.59 9.29 -1.91
N CYS A 208 7.57 8.78 -2.63
CA CYS A 208 6.79 9.59 -3.56
C CYS A 208 5.98 10.69 -2.85
N ASN A 209 5.33 10.36 -1.73
CA ASN A 209 4.61 11.32 -0.89
C ASN A 209 5.54 12.43 -0.41
N ARG A 210 6.71 12.06 0.12
CA ARG A 210 7.75 13.00 0.54
C ARG A 210 8.22 13.88 -0.60
N TYR A 211 8.51 13.30 -1.77
CA TYR A 211 8.88 14.03 -2.97
C TYR A 211 7.82 15.09 -3.34
N LEU A 212 6.54 14.71 -3.36
CA LEU A 212 5.45 15.63 -3.69
C LEU A 212 5.30 16.74 -2.65
N ASP A 213 5.48 16.43 -1.36
CA ASP A 213 5.43 17.42 -0.28
C ASP A 213 6.58 18.43 -0.39
N GLU A 214 7.81 17.96 -0.56
CA GLU A 214 9.00 18.79 -0.74
C GLU A 214 8.90 19.65 -2.00
N ARG A 215 8.44 19.08 -3.13
CA ARG A 215 8.18 19.83 -4.37
C ARG A 215 7.09 20.89 -4.21
N SER A 216 6.02 20.59 -3.49
CA SER A 216 4.95 21.56 -3.25
C SER A 216 5.44 22.74 -2.40
N THR A 217 6.29 22.46 -1.42
CA THR A 217 6.92 23.47 -0.56
C THR A 217 7.87 24.34 -1.36
N TYR A 218 8.67 23.74 -2.25
CA TYR A 218 9.53 24.47 -3.19
C TYR A 218 8.74 25.44 -4.05
N MET A 219 7.66 24.96 -4.67
CA MET A 219 6.85 25.78 -5.58
C MET A 219 6.23 26.98 -4.85
N LYS A 220 5.75 26.78 -3.62
CA LYS A 220 5.25 27.87 -2.76
C LYS A 220 6.34 28.90 -2.48
N TYR A 221 7.56 28.47 -2.16
CA TYR A 221 8.71 29.35 -1.99
C TYR A 221 8.99 30.16 -3.27
N CYS A 222 9.11 29.50 -4.43
CA CYS A 222 9.35 30.19 -5.71
C CYS A 222 8.27 31.23 -6.04
N LEU A 223 7.00 30.92 -5.79
CA LEU A 223 5.88 31.86 -6.01
C LEU A 223 5.96 33.07 -5.06
N ALA A 224 6.27 32.83 -3.78
CA ALA A 224 6.37 33.89 -2.77
C ALA A 224 7.55 34.85 -3.02
N PHE A 225 8.66 34.38 -3.60
CA PHE A 225 9.84 35.22 -3.87
C PHE A 225 9.88 35.80 -5.29
N SER A 226 9.25 35.17 -6.28
CA SER A 226 9.17 35.72 -7.64
C SER A 226 8.17 36.87 -7.79
N THR A 227 7.12 36.91 -6.94
CA THR A 227 6.13 37.99 -6.92
C THR A 227 6.67 39.35 -6.46
N PRO A 228 7.40 39.47 -5.32
CA PRO A 228 7.99 40.75 -4.90
C PRO A 228 9.12 41.24 -5.80
N MET A 229 9.87 40.35 -6.47
CA MET A 229 10.89 40.77 -7.44
C MET A 229 10.30 41.46 -8.67
N LYS A 230 9.12 41.03 -9.16
CA LYS A 230 8.43 41.71 -10.27
C LYS A 230 7.97 43.12 -9.91
N THR A 231 7.55 43.34 -8.66
CA THR A 231 7.15 44.68 -8.16
C THR A 231 8.34 45.60 -7.87
N LEU A 232 9.53 45.04 -7.64
CA LEU A 232 10.77 45.81 -7.45
C LEU A 232 11.47 46.15 -8.77
N SER A 233 11.36 45.31 -9.81
CA SER A 233 11.96 45.57 -11.13
C SER A 233 11.13 46.51 -12.03
N THR A 234 9.94 46.92 -11.57
CA THR A 234 9.04 47.85 -12.27
C THR A 234 9.13 49.29 -11.76
N ARG A 235 10.06 49.56 -10.83
CA ARG A 235 10.49 50.91 -10.44
C ARG A 235 11.79 51.26 -11.15
#